data_AF-A0A936RRQ3-F1
#
_entry.id   AF-A0A936RRQ3-F1
#
_cell.length_a   1.000
_cell.length_b   1.000
_cell.length_c   1.000
_cell.angle_alpha   90.00
_cell.angle_beta   90.00
_cell.angle_gamma   90.00
#
_symmetry.space_group_name_H-M   'P 1'
#
loop_
_entity.id
_entity.type
_entity.pdbx_description
1 polymer ?
#
loop_
_entity_poly.entity_id
_entity_poly.type
_entity_poly.pdbx_seq_one_letter_code
_entity_poly.pdbx_strand_id
1 'polypeptide(L)'
;MATPSKRASPSKAKQSPKLLPATPESGSKPFLRFYHSEALRKKTLSLLCVIEQAQDAAAHRAALADLVVELTNAGLDYYFMKQLKLAKPGFLVEQSANLGMAGAQQVMGSVIRQVIGRMDSTQLLSVCGSIRQLML
;
A
#
# COMPACT_ATOMS: atom_id res chain seq x y z
N MET A 1 33.61 56.80 -40.64
CA MET A 1 32.95 57.26 -39.40
C MET A 1 32.99 56.14 -38.38
N ALA A 2 33.28 56.48 -37.13
CA ALA A 2 33.66 55.61 -36.02
C ALA A 2 32.48 54.83 -35.39
N THR A 3 32.81 53.74 -34.69
CA THR A 3 31.96 52.99 -33.72
C THR A 3 31.78 53.82 -32.43
N PRO A 4 30.79 53.55 -31.51
CA PRO A 4 30.78 52.37 -30.62
C PRO A 4 29.36 51.74 -30.40
N SER A 5 29.26 50.42 -30.25
CA SER A 5 29.28 49.68 -28.96
C SER A 5 28.12 49.97 -28.01
N LYS A 6 27.26 48.97 -27.78
CA LYS A 6 26.69 48.74 -26.45
C LYS A 6 26.68 47.24 -26.15
N ARG A 7 27.59 46.85 -25.27
CA ARG A 7 27.71 45.55 -24.64
C ARG A 7 27.02 45.57 -23.26
N ALA A 8 26.57 44.38 -22.86
CA ALA A 8 26.28 43.90 -21.50
C ALA A 8 24.88 44.28 -20.94
N SER A 9 24.12 43.40 -20.29
CA SER A 9 24.49 42.32 -19.35
C SER A 9 23.37 41.27 -19.17
N PRO A 10 23.68 40.08 -18.63
CA PRO A 10 22.77 38.93 -18.52
C PRO A 10 21.80 39.09 -17.34
N SER A 11 20.53 38.70 -17.53
CA SER A 11 19.54 38.71 -16.45
C SER A 11 19.43 37.32 -15.79
N LYS A 12 19.99 37.27 -14.58
CA LYS A 12 19.64 36.43 -13.43
C LYS A 12 19.59 34.92 -13.65
N ALA A 13 20.71 34.29 -13.27
CA ALA A 13 20.69 32.94 -12.70
C ALA A 13 19.64 32.87 -11.58
N LYS A 14 18.59 32.08 -11.81
CA LYS A 14 17.66 31.65 -10.76
C LYS A 14 18.46 30.77 -9.81
N GLN A 15 18.73 31.31 -8.62
CA GLN A 15 19.30 30.57 -7.51
C GLN A 15 18.41 29.36 -7.22
N SER A 16 18.96 28.17 -7.39
CA SER A 16 18.41 26.92 -6.88
C SER A 16 18.19 27.08 -5.38
N PRO A 17 17.03 26.71 -4.81
CA PRO A 17 16.86 26.74 -3.38
C PRO A 17 17.90 25.80 -2.75
N LYS A 18 18.74 26.39 -1.90
CA LYS A 18 19.76 25.73 -1.10
C LYS A 18 19.06 24.68 -0.25
N LEU A 19 19.25 23.40 -0.56
CA LEU A 19 18.80 22.31 0.31
C LEU A 19 19.45 22.54 1.68
N LEU A 20 18.61 22.81 2.68
CA LEU A 20 19.03 22.75 4.07
C LEU A 20 19.50 21.33 4.37
N PRO A 21 20.62 21.13 5.09
CA PRO A 21 21.04 19.80 5.50
C PRO A 21 19.95 19.22 6.39
N ALA A 22 19.32 18.13 5.93
CA ALA A 22 18.36 17.40 6.71
C ALA A 22 19.08 16.87 7.96
N THR A 23 18.64 17.33 9.13
CA THR A 23 18.96 16.72 10.42
C THR A 23 18.69 15.21 10.28
N PRO A 24 19.55 14.31 10.80
CA PRO A 24 19.26 12.89 10.79
C PRO A 24 18.08 12.67 11.72
N GLU A 25 16.87 12.73 11.17
CA GLU A 25 15.67 12.40 11.89
C GLU A 25 15.78 10.93 12.29
N SER A 26 15.85 10.70 13.59
CA SER A 26 15.46 9.42 14.19
C SER A 26 13.93 9.30 14.11
N GLY A 27 13.38 9.56 12.92
CA GLY A 27 11.97 9.67 12.59
C GLY A 27 11.55 8.40 11.87
N SER A 28 10.38 7.89 12.25
CA SER A 28 9.74 6.77 11.58
C SER A 28 9.77 6.95 10.07
N LYS A 29 10.02 5.86 9.33
CA LYS A 29 9.99 5.89 7.87
C LYS A 29 8.63 6.44 7.40
N PRO A 30 8.59 7.29 6.37
CA PRO A 30 7.33 7.80 5.85
C PRO A 30 6.44 6.63 5.44
N PHE A 31 5.14 6.71 5.75
CA PHE A 31 4.19 5.65 5.46
C PHE A 31 2.94 6.19 4.76
N LEU A 32 2.38 5.35 3.89
CA LEU A 32 1.04 5.51 3.33
C LEU A 32 0.21 4.34 3.85
N ARG A 33 -0.90 4.65 4.52
CA ARG A 33 -1.86 3.67 5.05
C ARG A 33 -3.23 3.92 4.43
N PHE A 34 -4.05 2.88 4.45
CA PHE A 34 -5.45 2.96 4.06
C PHE A 34 -6.35 2.65 5.26
N TYR A 35 -7.54 3.24 5.27
CA TYR A 35 -8.57 2.89 6.25
C TYR A 35 -9.36 1.68 5.74
N HIS A 36 -9.58 0.71 6.62
CA HIS A 36 -10.44 -0.45 6.39
C HIS A 36 -11.60 -0.44 7.39
N SER A 37 -12.62 -1.28 7.14
CA SER A 37 -13.81 -1.33 7.99
C SER A 37 -13.49 -1.85 9.40
N GLU A 38 -14.26 -1.40 10.39
CA GLU A 38 -14.14 -1.91 11.77
C GLU A 38 -14.36 -3.42 11.84
N ALA A 39 -15.28 -3.95 11.01
CA ALA A 39 -15.52 -5.38 10.89
C ALA A 39 -14.27 -6.14 10.42
N LEU A 40 -13.58 -5.63 9.39
CA LEU A 40 -12.34 -6.23 8.90
C LEU A 40 -11.21 -6.10 9.94
N ARG A 41 -11.14 -4.99 10.68
CA ARG A 41 -10.18 -4.83 11.77
C ARG A 41 -10.41 -5.87 12.86
N LYS A 42 -11.65 -6.02 13.32
CA LYS A 42 -12.03 -6.99 14.35
C LYS A 42 -11.74 -8.42 13.90
N LYS A 43 -12.12 -8.78 12.67
CA LYS A 43 -11.81 -10.08 12.07
C LYS A 43 -10.32 -10.34 12.04
N THR A 44 -9.52 -9.35 11.60
CA THR A 44 -8.07 -9.46 11.56
C THR A 44 -7.51 -9.75 12.94
N LEU A 45 -7.76 -8.87 13.91
CA LEU A 45 -7.20 -9.02 15.26
C LEU A 45 -7.63 -10.33 15.92
N SER A 46 -8.88 -10.74 15.74
CA SER A 46 -9.39 -12.01 16.27
C SER A 46 -8.64 -13.20 15.66
N LEU A 47 -8.46 -13.24 14.34
CA LEU A 47 -7.80 -14.36 13.69
C LEU A 47 -6.31 -14.42 14.07
N LEU A 48 -5.62 -13.27 14.07
CA LEU A 48 -4.21 -13.22 14.48
C LEU A 48 -4.03 -13.74 15.92
N CYS A 49 -4.92 -13.34 16.83
CA CYS A 49 -4.93 -13.83 18.21
C CYS A 49 -5.10 -15.36 18.29
N VAL A 50 -6.02 -15.93 17.51
CA VAL A 50 -6.24 -17.39 17.46
C VAL A 50 -5.00 -18.12 16.95
N ILE A 51 -4.40 -17.65 15.85
CA ILE A 51 -3.24 -18.30 15.23
C ILE A 51 -2.02 -18.25 16.16
N GLU A 52 -1.80 -17.13 16.83
CA GLU A 52 -0.67 -16.93 17.74
C GLU A 52 -0.76 -17.77 19.01
N GLN A 53 -1.96 -18.17 19.42
CA GLN A 53 -2.20 -19.02 20.60
C GLN A 53 -2.40 -20.50 20.25
N ALA A 54 -2.53 -20.84 18.97
CA ALA A 54 -2.75 -22.21 18.53
C ALA A 54 -1.50 -23.07 18.75
N GLN A 55 -1.69 -24.31 19.20
CA GLN A 55 -0.61 -25.31 19.24
C GLN A 55 -0.09 -25.63 17.82
N ASP A 56 -0.99 -25.62 16.84
CA ASP A 56 -0.65 -25.78 15.42
C ASP A 56 -1.17 -24.60 14.61
N ALA A 57 -0.35 -23.55 14.48
CA ALA A 57 -0.66 -22.39 13.64
C ALA A 57 -0.88 -22.78 12.15
N ALA A 58 -0.24 -23.86 11.70
CA ALA A 58 -0.33 -24.39 10.35
C ALA A 58 -1.74 -24.92 9.99
N ALA A 59 -2.57 -25.25 10.97
CA ALA A 59 -3.98 -25.57 10.76
C ALA A 59 -4.81 -24.37 10.25
N HIS A 60 -4.32 -23.14 10.43
CA HIS A 60 -5.05 -21.91 10.12
C HIS A 60 -4.58 -21.20 8.84
N ARG A 61 -3.73 -21.84 8.02
CA ARG A 61 -3.21 -21.30 6.76
C ARG A 61 -4.27 -20.72 5.84
N ALA A 62 -5.32 -21.49 5.60
CA ALA A 62 -6.40 -21.08 4.71
C ALA A 62 -7.07 -19.82 5.25
N ALA A 63 -7.42 -19.80 6.54
CA ALA A 63 -8.03 -18.62 7.16
C ALA A 63 -7.13 -17.37 7.07
N LEU A 64 -5.82 -17.51 7.30
CA LEU A 64 -4.90 -16.38 7.17
C LEU A 64 -4.79 -15.91 5.71
N ALA A 65 -4.71 -16.84 4.76
CA ALA A 65 -4.67 -16.49 3.35
C ALA A 65 -5.90 -15.68 2.93
N ASP A 66 -7.09 -16.14 3.30
CA ASP A 66 -8.35 -15.45 3.04
C ASP A 66 -8.37 -14.05 3.62
N LEU A 67 -7.88 -13.90 4.86
CA LEU A 67 -7.76 -12.60 5.50
C LEU A 67 -6.81 -11.67 4.74
N VAL A 68 -5.65 -12.16 4.32
CA VAL A 68 -4.67 -11.36 3.55
C VAL A 68 -5.23 -10.95 2.20
N VAL A 69 -6.03 -11.80 1.55
CA VAL A 69 -6.77 -11.45 0.33
C VAL A 69 -7.76 -10.31 0.61
N GLU A 70 -8.56 -10.41 1.67
CA GLU A 70 -9.52 -9.35 2.05
C GLU A 70 -8.83 -8.01 2.36
N LEU A 71 -7.73 -8.02 3.11
CA LEU A 71 -6.94 -6.83 3.41
C LEU A 71 -6.35 -6.21 2.14
N THR A 72 -5.81 -7.05 1.23
CA THR A 72 -5.23 -6.59 -0.04
C THR A 72 -6.30 -5.96 -0.93
N ASN A 73 -7.47 -6.59 -1.04
CA ASN A 73 -8.58 -6.07 -1.83
C ASN A 73 -9.09 -4.74 -1.27
N ALA A 74 -9.18 -4.60 0.06
CA ALA A 74 -9.55 -3.34 0.71
C ALA A 74 -8.52 -2.23 0.44
N GLY A 75 -7.23 -2.56 0.47
CA GLY A 75 -6.16 -1.60 0.15
C GLY A 75 -6.20 -1.15 -1.31
N LEU A 76 -6.35 -2.09 -2.25
CA LEU A 76 -6.48 -1.79 -3.68
C LEU A 76 -7.72 -0.93 -3.99
N ASP A 77 -8.86 -1.25 -3.38
CA ASP A 77 -10.07 -0.43 -3.51
C ASP A 77 -9.84 0.99 -2.99
N TYR A 78 -9.21 1.13 -1.82
CA TYR A 78 -8.96 2.43 -1.20
C TYR A 78 -8.02 3.32 -2.03
N TYR A 79 -6.91 2.75 -2.52
CA TYR A 79 -5.89 3.51 -3.25
C TYR A 79 -6.29 3.81 -4.70
N PHE A 80 -7.07 2.92 -5.33
CA PHE A 80 -7.41 3.07 -6.74
C PHE A 80 -8.89 3.38 -6.95
N MET A 81 -9.78 2.44 -6.66
CA MET A 81 -11.20 2.56 -7.03
C MET A 81 -11.90 3.72 -6.34
N LYS A 82 -11.64 3.94 -5.05
CA LYS A 82 -12.20 5.07 -4.30
C LYS A 82 -11.71 6.41 -4.84
N GLN A 83 -10.42 6.52 -5.17
CA GLN A 83 -9.85 7.75 -5.73
C GLN A 83 -10.37 8.00 -7.15
N LEU A 84 -10.49 6.95 -7.95
CA LEU A 84 -11.07 7.02 -9.29
C LEU A 84 -12.50 7.53 -9.24
N LYS A 85 -13.35 7.01 -8.35
CA LYS A 85 -14.73 7.48 -8.17
C LYS A 85 -14.81 8.96 -7.77
N LEU A 86 -13.88 9.43 -6.92
CA LEU A 86 -13.80 10.86 -6.57
C LEU A 86 -13.46 11.75 -7.76
N ALA A 87 -12.71 11.24 -8.74
CA ALA A 87 -12.38 11.94 -9.97
C ALA A 87 -13.55 11.99 -10.99
N LYS A 88 -14.64 11.26 -10.74
CA LYS A 88 -15.85 11.23 -11.59
C LYS A 88 -15.57 11.00 -13.09
N PRO A 89 -14.86 9.92 -13.49
CA PRO A 89 -14.40 9.70 -14.86
C PRO A 89 -15.53 9.29 -15.82
N GLY A 90 -16.75 9.10 -15.32
CA GLY A 90 -17.90 8.66 -16.09
C GLY A 90 -18.08 7.14 -16.09
N PHE A 91 -19.31 6.71 -16.41
CA PHE A 91 -19.75 5.32 -16.21
C PHE A 91 -18.88 4.28 -16.92
N LEU A 92 -18.55 4.50 -18.21
CA LEU A 92 -17.81 3.52 -19.00
C LEU A 92 -16.41 3.25 -18.40
N VAL A 93 -15.70 4.32 -18.01
CA VAL A 93 -14.36 4.22 -17.41
C VAL A 93 -14.43 3.51 -16.05
N GLU A 94 -15.41 3.84 -15.21
CA GLU A 94 -15.61 3.15 -13.94
C GLU A 94 -15.90 1.66 -14.12
N GLN A 95 -16.74 1.28 -15.09
CA GLN A 95 -17.04 -0.13 -15.37
C GLN A 95 -15.81 -0.89 -15.89
N SER A 96 -15.05 -0.30 -16.81
CA SER A 96 -13.80 -0.89 -17.28
C SER A 96 -12.81 -1.10 -16.14
N ALA A 97 -12.67 -0.11 -15.25
CA ALA A 97 -11.80 -0.22 -14.07
C ALA A 97 -12.29 -1.31 -13.10
N ASN A 98 -13.60 -1.39 -12.82
CA ASN A 98 -14.17 -2.45 -11.97
C ASN A 98 -13.86 -3.84 -12.52
N LEU A 99 -14.05 -4.05 -13.83
CA LEU A 99 -13.78 -5.33 -14.47
C LEU A 99 -12.29 -5.71 -14.41
N GLY A 100 -11.41 -4.76 -14.75
CA GLY A 100 -9.96 -4.96 -14.69
C GLY A 100 -9.49 -5.27 -13.27
N MET A 101 -10.03 -4.54 -12.27
CA MET A 101 -9.72 -4.76 -10.86
C MET A 101 -10.21 -6.12 -10.36
N ALA A 102 -11.41 -6.56 -10.75
CA ALA A 102 -11.90 -7.88 -10.40
C ALA A 102 -10.95 -8.98 -10.89
N GLY A 103 -10.47 -8.90 -12.14
CA GLY A 103 -9.46 -9.82 -12.67
C GLY A 103 -8.14 -9.79 -11.90
N ALA A 104 -7.63 -8.59 -11.60
CA ALA A 104 -6.39 -8.42 -10.83
C ALA A 104 -6.51 -9.01 -9.41
N GLN A 105 -7.63 -8.77 -8.73
CA GLN A 105 -7.92 -9.31 -7.40
C GLN A 105 -8.00 -10.84 -7.41
N GLN A 106 -8.57 -11.45 -8.45
CA GLN A 106 -8.60 -12.91 -8.59
C GLN A 106 -7.19 -13.51 -8.72
N VAL A 107 -6.37 -12.95 -9.60
CA VAL A 107 -4.98 -13.42 -9.80
C VAL A 107 -4.18 -13.25 -8.50
N MET A 108 -4.24 -12.08 -7.88
CA MET A 108 -3.55 -11.82 -6.62
C MET A 108 -4.04 -12.75 -5.51
N GLY A 109 -5.36 -12.97 -5.42
CA GLY A 109 -5.97 -13.86 -4.46
C GLY A 109 -5.48 -15.30 -4.58
N SER A 110 -5.34 -15.81 -5.80
CA SER A 110 -4.78 -17.14 -6.08
C SER A 110 -3.34 -17.25 -5.60
N VAL A 111 -2.50 -16.26 -5.93
CA VAL A 111 -1.09 -16.23 -5.52
C VAL A 111 -0.95 -16.21 -3.99
N ILE A 112 -1.70 -15.34 -3.31
CA ILE A 112 -1.70 -15.24 -1.85
C ILE A 112 -2.06 -16.59 -1.22
N ARG A 113 -3.15 -17.23 -1.68
CA ARG A 113 -3.61 -18.53 -1.18
C ARG A 113 -2.59 -19.64 -1.41
N GLN A 114 -1.95 -19.65 -2.58
CA GLN A 114 -0.94 -20.66 -2.89
C GLN A 114 0.33 -20.51 -2.03
N VAL A 115 0.77 -19.27 -1.78
CA VAL A 115 1.98 -18.99 -1.00
C VAL A 115 1.73 -19.24 0.48
N ILE A 116 0.72 -18.60 1.08
CA ILE A 116 0.42 -18.75 2.51
C ILE A 116 -0.06 -20.17 2.83
N GLY A 117 -0.80 -20.80 1.90
CA GLY A 117 -1.29 -22.17 2.02
C GLY A 117 -0.20 -23.24 2.18
N ARG A 118 1.06 -22.90 1.92
CA ARG A 118 2.21 -23.81 2.01
C ARG A 118 3.19 -23.48 3.14
N MET A 119 2.95 -22.41 3.90
CA MET A 119 3.85 -21.95 4.96
C MET A 119 3.87 -22.89 6.16
N ASP A 120 4.99 -23.04 6.86
CA ASP A 120 5.00 -23.70 8.17
C ASP A 120 4.49 -22.76 9.29
N SER A 121 4.31 -23.30 10.50
CA SER A 121 3.83 -22.55 11.66
C SER A 121 4.69 -21.33 11.98
N THR A 122 6.02 -21.44 11.86
CA THR A 122 6.95 -20.33 12.16
C THR A 122 6.77 -19.19 11.15
N GLN A 123 6.66 -19.53 9.87
CA GLN A 123 6.41 -18.57 8.80
C GLN A 123 5.05 -17.88 8.96
N LEU A 124 4.00 -18.63 9.30
CA LEU A 124 2.66 -18.09 9.58
C LEU A 124 2.68 -17.08 10.72
N LEU A 125 3.33 -17.42 11.84
CA LEU A 125 3.46 -16.51 12.98
C LEU A 125 4.24 -15.24 12.62
N SER A 126 5.28 -15.36 11.79
CA SER A 126 6.01 -14.20 11.27
C SER A 126 5.13 -13.28 10.42
N VAL A 127 4.26 -13.85 9.57
CA VAL A 127 3.28 -13.08 8.79
C VAL A 127 2.27 -12.40 9.71
N CYS A 128 1.75 -13.10 10.73
CA CYS A 128 0.84 -12.53 11.73
C CYS A 128 1.46 -11.32 12.43
N GLY A 129 2.69 -11.45 12.93
CA GLY A 129 3.42 -10.35 13.57
C GLY A 129 3.64 -9.16 12.63
N SER A 130 3.98 -9.42 11.37
CA SER A 130 4.15 -8.38 10.35
C SER A 130 2.84 -7.63 10.08
N ILE A 131 1.71 -8.34 9.96
CA ILE A 131 0.39 -7.71 9.76
C ILE A 131 0.02 -6.84 10.97
N ARG A 132 0.31 -7.27 12.21
CA ARG A 132 0.10 -6.43 13.39
C ARG A 132 0.88 -5.12 13.32
N GLN A 133 2.14 -5.16 12.90
CA GLN A 133 2.98 -3.96 12.77
C GLN A 133 2.43 -2.96 11.74
N LEU A 134 1.72 -3.43 10.71
CA LEU A 134 1.06 -2.54 9.75
C LEU A 134 -0.09 -1.74 10.38
N MET A 135 -0.65 -2.20 11.51
CA MET A 135 -1.76 -1.58 12.22
C MET A 135 -1.36 -0.66 13.38
N LEU A 136 -0.08 -0.63 13.76
CA LEU A 136 0.49 0.19 14.83
C LEU A 136 1.14 1.44 14.26
#